data_AF-A0A6V8KSS4-F1
#
_entry.id   AF-A0A6V8KSS4-F1
#
_cell.length_a   1.000
_cell.length_b   1.000
_cell.length_c   1.000
_cell.angle_alpha   90.00
_cell.angle_beta   90.00
_cell.angle_gamma   90.00
#
_symmetry.space_group_name_H-M   'P 1'
#
loop_
_entity.id
_entity.type
_entity.pdbx_description
1 polymer ?
#
loop_
_entity_poly.entity_id
_entity_poly.type
_entity_poly.pdbx_seq_one_letter_code
_entity_poly.pdbx_strand_id
1 'polypeptide(L)'
;MADELERLIDLDDNELYGMLGKALGPKDFGPGDVQAYARLGRAWFQQHAKDLQQMICQSGGARVLLDGGERYDRLVEAASVADAVATILDRDTVYIFSVLVAKMGLAAFCQVGA
;
A
#
# COMPACT_ATOMS: atom_id res chain seq x y z
N MET A 1 10.82 -3.72 -10.23
CA MET A 1 9.66 -3.12 -9.53
C MET A 1 8.48 -4.08 -9.59
N ALA A 2 8.09 -4.51 -10.81
CA ALA A 2 7.05 -5.52 -11.03
C ALA A 2 7.27 -6.81 -10.21
N ASP A 3 8.45 -7.44 -10.29
CA ASP A 3 8.73 -8.71 -9.57
C ASP A 3 8.51 -8.64 -8.05
N GLU A 4 8.72 -7.47 -7.44
CA GLU A 4 8.55 -7.30 -5.99
C GLU A 4 7.07 -7.12 -5.64
N LEU A 5 6.33 -6.35 -6.44
CA LEU A 5 4.89 -6.19 -6.29
C LEU A 5 4.16 -7.51 -6.53
N GLU A 6 4.57 -8.29 -7.54
CA GLU A 6 4.02 -9.62 -7.83
C GLU A 6 4.17 -10.56 -6.63
N ARG A 7 5.35 -10.60 -6.00
CA ARG A 7 5.55 -11.43 -4.80
C ARG A 7 4.67 -11.02 -3.64
N LEU A 8 4.50 -9.72 -3.43
CA LEU A 8 3.71 -9.20 -2.32
C LEU A 8 2.19 -9.38 -2.53
N ILE A 9 1.72 -9.44 -3.79
CA ILE A 9 0.29 -9.50 -4.09
C ILE A 9 -0.39 -10.78 -3.62
N ASP A 10 0.39 -11.87 -3.58
CA ASP A 10 -0.05 -13.20 -3.15
C ASP A 10 -0.12 -13.34 -1.62
N LEU A 11 0.49 -12.41 -0.88
CA LEU A 11 0.48 -12.42 0.59
C LEU A 11 -0.89 -12.01 1.15
N ASP A 12 -1.21 -12.49 2.35
CA ASP A 12 -2.39 -12.02 3.05
C ASP A 12 -2.20 -10.63 3.66
N ASP A 13 -3.30 -9.96 3.99
CA ASP A 13 -3.24 -8.59 4.50
C ASP A 13 -2.49 -8.50 5.83
N ASN A 14 -2.57 -9.52 6.67
CA ASN A 14 -1.91 -9.55 7.98
C ASN A 14 -0.39 -9.70 7.82
N GLU A 15 0.06 -10.51 6.88
CA GLU A 15 1.47 -10.62 6.47
C GLU A 15 1.99 -9.27 5.95
N LEU A 16 1.24 -8.62 5.07
CA LEU A 16 1.59 -7.30 4.53
C LEU A 16 1.66 -6.24 5.63
N TYR A 17 0.69 -6.18 6.54
CA TYR A 17 0.76 -5.28 7.69
C TYR A 17 1.93 -5.62 8.61
N GLY A 18 2.26 -6.90 8.79
CA GLY A 18 3.43 -7.35 9.54
C GLY A 18 4.74 -6.85 8.91
N MET A 19 4.88 -7.00 7.60
CA MET A 19 6.04 -6.51 6.85
C MET A 19 6.14 -4.98 6.91
N LEU A 20 5.02 -4.28 6.75
CA LEU A 20 4.96 -2.83 6.88
C LEU A 20 5.39 -2.38 8.27
N GLY A 21 4.84 -3.01 9.32
CA GLY A 21 5.23 -2.71 10.70
C GLY A 21 6.71 -2.99 10.95
N LYS A 22 7.28 -4.04 10.36
CA LYS A 22 8.70 -4.36 10.47
C LYS A 22 9.59 -3.35 9.76
N ALA A 23 9.15 -2.83 8.61
CA ALA A 23 9.88 -1.77 7.89
C ALA A 23 9.90 -0.44 8.68
N LEU A 24 8.84 -0.18 9.47
CA LEU A 24 8.67 1.05 10.25
C LEU A 24 9.20 0.98 11.68
N GLY A 25 9.20 -0.22 12.27
CA GLY A 25 9.48 -0.44 13.68
C GLY A 25 10.97 -0.38 14.04
N PRO A 26 11.31 -0.17 15.32
CA PRO A 26 12.69 -0.28 15.79
C PRO A 26 13.22 -1.69 15.55
N LYS A 27 14.52 -1.80 15.25
CA LYS A 27 15.21 -3.08 14.96
C LYS A 27 15.20 -4.07 16.15
N ASP A 28 14.76 -3.61 17.31
CA ASP A 28 14.84 -4.33 18.59
C ASP A 28 13.62 -5.20 18.90
N PHE A 29 12.56 -5.15 18.08
CA PHE A 29 11.45 -6.09 18.18
C PHE A 29 11.91 -7.49 17.73
N GLY A 30 11.78 -8.47 18.63
CA GLY A 30 12.23 -9.83 18.39
C GLY A 30 11.34 -10.60 17.41
N PRO A 31 11.80 -11.75 16.91
CA PRO A 31 11.02 -12.59 15.98
C PRO A 31 9.70 -13.13 16.56
N GLY A 32 9.44 -12.99 17.87
CA GLY A 32 8.15 -13.32 18.51
C GLY A 32 7.08 -12.23 18.41
N ASP A 33 7.44 -11.02 17.97
CA ASP A 33 6.57 -9.85 18.01
C ASP A 33 5.74 -9.64 16.73
N VAL A 34 5.51 -10.71 15.95
CA VAL A 34 4.79 -10.68 14.66
C VAL A 34 3.45 -9.96 14.76
N GLN A 35 2.68 -10.21 15.81
CA GLN A 35 1.41 -9.50 16.02
C GLN A 35 1.58 -8.03 16.37
N ALA A 36 2.66 -7.65 17.07
CA ALA A 36 2.94 -6.26 17.38
C ALA A 36 3.30 -5.49 16.10
N TYR A 37 4.12 -6.07 15.23
CA TYR A 37 4.40 -5.52 13.91
C TYR A 37 3.13 -5.37 13.06
N ALA A 38 2.28 -6.40 12.99
CA ALA A 38 1.03 -6.30 12.22
C ALA A 38 0.10 -5.19 12.76
N ARG A 39 0.00 -5.03 14.09
CA ARG A 39 -0.75 -3.92 14.69
C ARG A 39 -0.14 -2.56 14.35
N LEU A 40 1.19 -2.44 14.43
CA LEU A 40 1.92 -1.21 14.09
C LEU A 40 1.70 -0.84 12.62
N GLY A 41 1.91 -1.78 11.69
CA GLY A 41 1.75 -1.55 10.26
C GLY A 41 0.30 -1.19 9.91
N ARG A 42 -0.69 -1.85 10.52
CA ARG A 42 -2.10 -1.49 10.32
C ARG A 42 -2.42 -0.09 10.82
N ALA A 43 -1.96 0.27 12.02
CA ALA A 43 -2.17 1.60 12.58
C ALA A 43 -1.52 2.68 11.70
N TRP A 44 -0.27 2.46 11.30
CA TRP A 44 0.45 3.35 10.42
C TRP A 44 -0.25 3.49 9.07
N PHE A 45 -0.66 2.39 8.45
CA PHE A 45 -1.39 2.40 7.18
C PHE A 45 -2.68 3.21 7.29
N GLN A 46 -3.50 2.99 8.32
CA GLN A 46 -4.75 3.73 8.48
C GLN A 46 -4.55 5.24 8.66
N GLN A 47 -3.47 5.64 9.33
CA GLN A 47 -3.10 7.04 9.50
C GLN A 47 -2.64 7.66 8.17
N HIS A 48 -1.64 7.05 7.53
CA HIS A 48 -0.98 7.62 6.35
C HIS A 48 -1.78 7.43 5.06
N ALA A 49 -2.63 6.40 5.00
CA ALA A 49 -3.55 6.19 3.88
C ALA A 49 -4.40 7.42 3.63
N LYS A 50 -4.92 8.07 4.69
CA LYS A 50 -5.72 9.29 4.56
C LYS A 50 -4.89 10.46 4.05
N ASP A 51 -3.71 10.66 4.60
CA ASP A 51 -2.82 11.77 4.23
C ASP A 51 -2.35 11.65 2.77
N LEU A 52 -2.09 10.42 2.31
CA LEU A 52 -1.64 10.13 0.94
C LEU A 52 -2.80 9.96 -0.05
N GLN A 53 -4.04 9.81 0.44
CA GLN A 53 -5.21 9.51 -0.40
C GLN A 53 -5.38 10.54 -1.50
N GLN A 54 -5.42 11.82 -1.14
CA GLN A 54 -5.62 12.89 -2.12
C GLN A 54 -4.55 12.88 -3.20
N MET A 55 -3.29 12.69 -2.80
CA MET A 55 -2.17 12.67 -3.73
C MET A 55 -2.25 11.48 -4.69
N ILE A 56 -2.54 10.29 -4.16
CA ILE A 56 -2.68 9.07 -4.97
C ILE A 56 -3.83 9.23 -5.95
N CYS A 57 -5.01 9.62 -5.47
CA CYS A 57 -6.22 9.71 -6.29
C CYS A 57 -6.18 10.83 -7.34
N GLN A 58 -5.35 11.86 -7.12
CA GLN A 58 -5.12 12.93 -8.10
C GLN A 58 -3.92 12.67 -9.02
N SER A 59 -3.15 11.60 -8.77
CA SER A 59 -2.03 11.23 -9.63
C SER A 59 -2.51 10.87 -11.04
N GLY A 60 -1.72 11.22 -12.05
CA GLY A 60 -2.07 10.95 -13.46
C GLY A 60 -2.33 9.46 -13.72
N GLY A 61 -1.50 8.58 -13.15
CA GLY A 61 -1.68 7.13 -13.26
C GLY A 61 -3.00 6.66 -12.67
N ALA A 62 -3.31 7.05 -11.43
CA ALA A 62 -4.54 6.62 -10.78
C ALA A 62 -5.77 7.15 -11.49
N ARG A 63 -5.76 8.41 -11.96
CA ARG A 63 -6.88 8.99 -12.71
C ARG A 63 -7.19 8.23 -14.00
N VAL A 64 -6.16 7.81 -14.75
CA VAL A 64 -6.35 6.99 -15.96
C VAL A 64 -7.07 5.69 -15.62
N LEU A 65 -6.70 5.03 -14.51
CA LEU A 65 -7.35 3.79 -14.06
C LEU A 65 -8.76 4.03 -13.52
N LEU A 66 -9.02 5.15 -12.85
CA LEU A 66 -10.34 5.46 -12.32
C LEU A 66 -11.33 5.87 -13.42
N ASP A 67 -10.88 6.64 -14.41
CA ASP A 67 -11.73 7.15 -15.51
C ASP A 67 -12.01 6.07 -16.57
N GLY A 68 -11.16 5.04 -16.67
CA GLY A 68 -11.32 3.93 -17.62
C GLY A 68 -12.53 3.04 -17.36
N GLY A 69 -13.15 3.10 -16.17
CA GLY A 69 -14.39 2.40 -15.82
C GLY A 69 -14.29 0.87 -15.71
N GLU A 70 -13.16 0.29 -16.11
CA GLU A 70 -12.87 -1.14 -15.99
C GLU A 70 -12.17 -1.46 -14.66
N ARG A 71 -12.38 -2.67 -14.13
CA ARG A 71 -11.55 -3.17 -13.02
C ARG A 71 -10.20 -3.57 -13.60
N TYR A 72 -9.16 -2.85 -13.20
CA TYR A 72 -7.80 -3.16 -13.61
C TYR A 72 -7.19 -4.27 -12.76
N ASP A 73 -6.13 -4.88 -13.29
CA ASP A 73 -5.31 -5.83 -12.56
C ASP A 73 -4.72 -5.16 -11.31
N ARG A 74 -4.75 -5.86 -10.17
CA ARG A 74 -4.22 -5.35 -8.89
C ARG A 74 -2.74 -4.98 -9.00
N LEU A 75 -1.97 -5.65 -9.85
CA LEU A 75 -0.57 -5.31 -10.10
C LEU A 75 -0.44 -3.94 -10.77
N VAL A 76 -1.34 -3.62 -11.71
CA VAL A 76 -1.38 -2.32 -12.38
C VAL A 76 -1.82 -1.23 -11.40
N GLU A 77 -2.82 -1.50 -10.56
CA GLU A 77 -3.23 -0.58 -9.49
C GLU A 77 -2.06 -0.33 -8.51
N ALA A 78 -1.39 -1.40 -8.05
CA ALA A 78 -0.26 -1.28 -7.13
C ALA A 78 0.91 -0.52 -7.75
N ALA A 79 1.24 -0.76 -9.02
CA ALA A 79 2.29 -0.01 -9.71
C ALA A 79 1.95 1.49 -9.80
N SER A 80 0.71 1.81 -10.15
CA SER A 80 0.26 3.21 -10.20
C SER A 80 0.30 3.90 -8.84
N VAL A 81 -0.05 3.20 -7.76
CA VAL A 81 0.05 3.74 -6.39
C VAL A 81 1.51 3.91 -6.00
N ALA A 82 2.38 2.94 -6.33
CA ALA A 82 3.79 2.97 -6.02
C ALA A 82 4.48 4.19 -6.64
N ASP A 83 4.21 4.46 -7.92
CA ASP A 83 4.75 5.64 -8.62
C ASP A 83 4.31 6.95 -7.96
N ALA A 84 3.08 7.02 -7.44
CA ALA A 84 2.56 8.22 -6.78
C ALA A 84 3.22 8.51 -5.42
N VAL A 85 3.65 7.48 -4.69
CA VAL A 85 4.19 7.62 -3.31
C VAL A 85 5.71 7.39 -3.22
N ALA A 86 6.36 7.00 -4.32
CA ALA A 86 7.79 6.65 -4.35
C ALA A 86 8.73 7.80 -3.92
N THR A 87 8.30 9.05 -4.02
CA THR A 87 9.09 10.23 -3.63
C THR A 87 8.97 10.56 -2.15
N ILE A 88 8.06 9.91 -1.42
CA ILE A 88 7.70 10.25 -0.04
C ILE A 88 8.06 9.11 0.91
N LEU A 89 7.86 7.88 0.47
CA LEU A 89 8.07 6.69 1.27
C LEU A 89 9.36 5.98 0.88
N ASP A 90 9.98 5.32 1.86
CA ASP A 90 11.09 4.40 1.59
C ASP A 90 10.63 3.22 0.72
N ARG A 91 11.57 2.69 -0.06
CA ARG A 91 11.31 1.68 -1.10
C ARG A 91 10.44 0.50 -0.63
N ASP A 92 10.75 -0.09 0.52
CA ASP A 92 10.02 -1.26 1.02
C ASP A 92 8.59 -0.88 1.44
N THR A 93 8.45 0.27 2.11
CA THR A 93 7.16 0.85 2.49
C THR A 93 6.31 1.16 1.27
N VAL A 94 6.90 1.71 0.20
CA VAL A 94 6.20 1.99 -1.07
C VAL A 94 5.53 0.73 -1.60
N TYR A 95 6.27 -0.37 -1.74
CA TYR A 95 5.72 -1.58 -2.34
C TYR A 95 4.61 -2.20 -1.48
N ILE A 96 4.84 -2.33 -0.18
CA ILE A 96 3.88 -2.94 0.74
C ILE A 96 2.61 -2.08 0.84
N PHE A 97 2.76 -0.76 0.99
CA PHE A 97 1.63 0.17 1.03
C PHE A 97 0.81 0.11 -0.26
N SER A 98 1.46 0.08 -1.41
CA SER A 98 0.80 0.07 -2.70
C SER A 98 -0.01 -1.20 -2.93
N VAL A 99 0.52 -2.35 -2.52
CA VAL A 99 -0.21 -3.62 -2.59
C VAL A 99 -1.41 -3.65 -1.63
N LEU A 100 -1.28 -3.08 -0.42
CA LEU A 100 -2.40 -2.94 0.51
C LEU A 100 -3.52 -2.06 -0.09
N VAL A 101 -3.19 -0.96 -0.76
CA VAL A 101 -4.16 -0.12 -1.47
C VAL A 101 -4.81 -0.88 -2.62
N ALA A 102 -4.04 -1.56 -3.46
CA ALA A 102 -4.57 -2.35 -4.58
C ALA A 102 -5.47 -3.52 -4.13
N LYS A 103 -5.17 -4.14 -2.99
CA LYS A 103 -6.04 -5.17 -2.39
C LYS A 103 -7.37 -4.62 -1.89
N MET A 104 -7.37 -3.40 -1.35
CA MET A 104 -8.60 -2.66 -1.04
C MET A 104 -9.37 -2.29 -2.32
N GLY A 105 -8.63 -2.10 -3.41
CA GLY A 105 -9.11 -1.63 -4.70
C GLY A 105 -8.99 -0.12 -4.80
N LEU A 106 -8.31 0.37 -5.84
CA LEU A 106 -8.03 1.80 -6.02
C LEU A 106 -9.29 2.66 -6.05
N ALA A 107 -10.36 2.18 -6.70
CA ALA A 107 -11.64 2.88 -6.74
C ALA A 107 -12.28 3.02 -5.35
N ALA A 108 -12.28 1.95 -4.55
CA ALA A 108 -12.80 2.00 -3.19
C ALA A 108 -11.94 2.91 -2.31
N PHE A 109 -10.61 2.79 -2.43
CA PHE A 109 -9.67 3.65 -1.73
C PHE A 109 -9.94 5.13 -2.03
N CYS A 110 -10.19 5.51 -3.28
CA CYS A 110 -10.42 6.91 -3.66
C CYS A 110 -11.84 7.46 -3.37
N GLN A 111 -12.80 6.61 -3.04
CA GLN A 111 -14.17 7.03 -2.68
C GLN A 111 -14.35 7.28 -1.18
N VAL A 112 -13.52 6.69 -0.32
CA VAL A 112 -13.68 6.73 1.15
C VAL A 112 -13.37 8.10 1.79
N GLY A 113 -12.88 9.08 1.02
CA GLY A 113 -12.52 10.43 1.49
C GLY A 113 -13.15 11.59 0.72
N ALA A 114 -14.11 11.33 -0.17
CA ALA A 114 -14.86 12.36 -0.90
C ALA A 114 -16.08 12.87 -0.11
#